data_AF-A0A2H1E9Q7-F1
#
_entry.id   AF-A0A2H1E9Q7-F1
#
_cell.length_a   1.000
_cell.length_b   1.000
_cell.length_c   1.000
_cell.angle_alpha   90.00
_cell.angle_beta   90.00
_cell.angle_gamma   90.00
#
_symmetry.space_group_name_H-M   'P 1'
#
loop_
_entity.id
_entity.type
_entity.pdbx_description
1 polymer ?
#
loop_
_entity_poly.entity_id
_entity_poly.type
_entity_poly.pdbx_seq_one_letter_code
_entity_poly.pdbx_strand_id
1 'polypeptide(L)'
;MDLIAKAYHLEKRIVLNNATKALEKYQLLKKERSFLLYKIKEQSYVYIKDYGSIVFINCATTLIEKTINSLLIDRKGNTDLPSEEYTITFKDIIDVDFGTIQIKELNDDVAHLIMFNLAQSVVLMGYVNETSDLHHKTLIYSKQLAQTGRFKLPKTQMQKFIGKTMNLKNNIAENLFIFESPDLAWNSKDLLTLDDKLKKELDIEKRHQGIENSLNVIKENLDLFSDILQHKYSSMLEWIIIILILFEVVQVIIEKLI
;
A
#
# COMPACT_ATOMS: atom_id res chain seq x y z
N MET A 1 17.98 -8.20 -29.45
CA MET A 1 17.12 -6.99 -29.47
C MET A 1 16.56 -6.88 -28.09
N ASP A 2 16.77 -5.74 -27.44
CA ASP A 2 16.38 -5.58 -26.04
C ASP A 2 14.91 -5.19 -25.97
N LEU A 3 14.21 -5.67 -24.94
CA LEU A 3 12.82 -5.35 -24.68
C LEU A 3 12.72 -4.44 -23.48
N ILE A 4 11.62 -3.70 -23.36
CA ILE A 4 11.39 -2.78 -22.23
C ILE A 4 10.18 -3.26 -21.44
N ALA A 5 10.35 -3.42 -20.13
CA ALA A 5 9.28 -3.64 -19.18
C ALA A 5 8.99 -2.34 -18.42
N LYS A 6 7.73 -1.89 -18.42
CA LYS A 6 7.29 -0.70 -17.68
C LYS A 6 6.16 -1.08 -16.73
N ALA A 7 6.33 -0.79 -15.45
CA ALA A 7 5.34 -0.99 -14.41
C ALA A 7 4.77 0.35 -13.95
N TYR A 8 3.47 0.37 -13.64
CA TYR A 8 2.75 1.55 -13.14
C TYR A 8 1.85 1.13 -11.98
N HIS A 9 1.76 1.99 -10.97
CA HIS A 9 0.76 1.87 -9.92
C HIS A 9 -0.30 2.96 -10.06
N LEU A 10 -1.58 2.59 -10.09
CA LEU A 10 -2.70 3.53 -10.27
C LEU A 10 -3.16 4.18 -8.95
N GLU A 11 -2.51 3.88 -7.82
CA GLU A 11 -2.86 4.37 -6.47
C GLU A 11 -4.30 4.01 -6.04
N LYS A 12 -4.92 3.04 -6.73
CA LYS A 12 -6.27 2.57 -6.47
C LYS A 12 -6.44 1.15 -6.97
N ARG A 13 -7.34 0.40 -6.33
CA ARG A 13 -7.71 -0.95 -6.79
C ARG A 13 -8.34 -0.90 -8.18
N ILE A 14 -8.05 -1.91 -8.98
CA ILE A 14 -8.59 -2.07 -10.33
C ILE A 14 -9.67 -3.13 -10.28
N VAL A 15 -10.87 -2.77 -10.74
CA VAL A 15 -11.92 -3.75 -11.04
C VAL A 15 -11.58 -4.42 -12.36
N LEU A 16 -11.06 -5.66 -12.29
CA LEU A 16 -10.53 -6.38 -13.45
C LEU A 16 -11.54 -6.53 -14.61
N ASN A 17 -12.84 -6.63 -14.32
CA ASN A 17 -13.89 -6.69 -15.34
C ASN A 17 -14.01 -5.41 -16.20
N ASN A 18 -13.54 -4.26 -15.71
CA ASN A 18 -13.49 -3.04 -16.51
C ASN A 18 -12.25 -3.04 -17.41
N ALA A 19 -11.15 -3.63 -16.94
CA ALA A 19 -9.91 -3.75 -17.67
C ALA A 19 -10.01 -4.66 -18.89
N THR A 20 -10.84 -5.70 -18.82
CA THR A 20 -11.04 -6.63 -19.94
C THR A 20 -11.51 -5.90 -21.19
N LYS A 21 -12.38 -4.88 -21.05
CA LYS A 21 -12.94 -4.10 -22.16
C LYS A 21 -11.89 -3.38 -23.01
N ALA A 22 -10.84 -2.87 -22.38
CA ALA A 22 -9.79 -2.14 -23.08
C ALA A 22 -8.89 -3.06 -23.92
N LEU A 23 -8.83 -4.35 -23.56
CA LEU A 23 -7.92 -5.34 -24.11
C LEU A 23 -8.64 -6.51 -24.82
N GLU A 24 -9.96 -6.41 -25.09
CA GLU A 24 -10.77 -7.51 -25.67
C GLU A 24 -10.22 -8.04 -26.99
N LYS A 25 -9.54 -7.21 -27.77
CA LYS A 25 -8.95 -7.57 -29.07
C LYS A 25 -7.65 -8.36 -28.97
N TYR A 26 -7.11 -8.55 -27.76
CA TYR A 26 -5.84 -9.23 -27.52
C TYR A 26 -6.06 -10.60 -26.89
N GLN A 27 -5.07 -11.49 -27.03
CA GLN A 27 -5.16 -12.85 -26.51
C GLN A 27 -5.04 -12.83 -24.99
N LEU A 28 -6.08 -13.29 -24.29
CA LEU A 28 -6.05 -13.51 -22.84
C LEU A 28 -5.36 -14.86 -22.54
N LEU A 29 -4.22 -14.82 -21.86
CA LEU A 29 -3.45 -16.02 -21.51
C LEU A 29 -3.90 -16.62 -20.17
N LYS A 30 -4.04 -15.80 -19.14
CA LYS A 30 -4.43 -16.23 -17.79
C LYS A 30 -5.42 -15.22 -17.20
N LYS A 31 -6.49 -15.73 -16.59
CA LYS A 31 -7.52 -14.96 -15.89
C LYS A 31 -7.73 -15.54 -14.50
N GLU A 32 -7.24 -14.83 -13.51
CA GLU A 32 -7.42 -15.17 -12.10
C GLU A 32 -8.29 -14.11 -11.42
N ARG A 33 -8.72 -14.39 -10.19
CA ARG A 33 -9.48 -13.42 -9.40
C ARG A 33 -8.70 -12.14 -9.12
N SER A 34 -7.39 -12.26 -8.91
CA SER A 34 -6.52 -11.13 -8.57
C SER A 34 -5.79 -10.54 -9.78
N PHE A 35 -5.70 -11.22 -10.92
CA PHE A 35 -4.96 -10.69 -12.07
C PHE A 35 -5.47 -11.13 -13.44
N LEU A 36 -5.06 -10.37 -14.46
CA LEU A 36 -5.21 -10.69 -15.87
C LEU A 36 -3.84 -10.64 -16.56
N LEU A 37 -3.57 -11.61 -17.43
CA LEU A 37 -2.37 -11.64 -18.28
C LEU A 37 -2.80 -11.74 -19.75
N TYR A 38 -2.38 -10.77 -20.55
CA TYR A 38 -2.64 -10.68 -21.98
C TYR A 38 -1.36 -10.77 -22.79
N LYS A 39 -1.45 -11.42 -23.95
CA LYS A 39 -0.45 -11.39 -25.02
C LYS A 39 -0.93 -10.46 -26.13
N ILE A 40 -0.13 -9.44 -26.41
CA ILE A 40 -0.43 -8.42 -27.42
C ILE A 40 0.08 -8.86 -28.79
N LYS A 41 1.31 -9.35 -28.82
CA LYS A 41 2.02 -9.93 -29.97
C LYS A 41 3.20 -10.76 -29.44
N GLU A 42 4.02 -11.28 -30.34
CA GLU A 42 5.26 -11.96 -29.96
C GLU A 42 6.13 -11.08 -29.05
N GLN A 43 6.57 -11.63 -27.93
CA GLN A 43 7.36 -10.95 -26.89
C GLN A 43 6.73 -9.66 -26.34
N SER A 44 5.41 -9.53 -26.35
CA SER A 44 4.70 -8.33 -25.88
C SER A 44 3.49 -8.70 -25.03
N TYR A 45 3.45 -8.20 -23.79
CA TYR A 45 2.51 -8.64 -22.76
C TYR A 45 1.95 -7.47 -21.96
N VAL A 46 0.73 -7.64 -21.44
CA VAL A 46 0.10 -6.74 -20.47
C VAL A 46 -0.38 -7.54 -19.26
N TYR A 47 0.01 -7.11 -18.07
CA TYR A 47 -0.36 -7.73 -16.80
C TYR A 47 -1.10 -6.69 -15.95
N ILE A 48 -2.26 -7.06 -15.43
CA ILE A 48 -3.10 -6.18 -14.62
C ILE A 48 -3.41 -6.90 -13.32
N LYS A 49 -3.11 -6.25 -12.20
CA LYS A 49 -3.31 -6.77 -10.85
C LYS A 49 -4.36 -5.94 -10.11
N ASP A 50 -5.23 -6.61 -9.38
CA ASP A 50 -6.39 -6.02 -8.71
C ASP A 50 -6.04 -4.97 -7.66
N TYR A 51 -4.87 -5.07 -7.02
CA TYR A 51 -4.35 -4.05 -6.10
C TYR A 51 -3.85 -2.77 -6.78
N GLY A 52 -3.97 -2.64 -8.11
CA GLY A 52 -3.76 -1.36 -8.79
C GLY A 52 -2.52 -1.26 -9.65
N SER A 53 -1.74 -2.34 -9.79
CA SER A 53 -0.53 -2.36 -10.60
C SER A 53 -0.79 -2.88 -12.01
N ILE A 54 -0.13 -2.25 -12.98
CA ILE A 54 -0.17 -2.64 -14.40
C ILE A 54 1.26 -2.70 -14.92
N VAL A 55 1.61 -3.79 -15.60
CA VAL A 55 2.93 -3.97 -16.20
C VAL A 55 2.77 -4.22 -17.69
N PHE A 56 3.68 -3.66 -18.46
CA PHE A 56 3.75 -3.77 -19.91
C PHE A 56 5.13 -4.28 -20.29
N ILE A 57 5.21 -5.34 -21.08
CA ILE A 57 6.46 -5.75 -21.73
C ILE A 57 6.34 -5.44 -23.22
N ASN A 58 7.31 -4.71 -23.76
CA ASN A 58 7.45 -4.40 -25.19
C ASN A 58 6.17 -3.89 -25.85
N CYS A 59 5.43 -3.01 -25.15
CA CYS A 59 4.19 -2.42 -25.64
C CYS A 59 4.46 -1.02 -26.21
N ALA A 60 3.74 -0.65 -27.27
CA ALA A 60 3.78 0.71 -27.80
C ALA A 60 3.20 1.71 -26.78
N THR A 61 3.77 2.91 -26.71
CA THR A 61 3.33 3.97 -25.80
C THR A 61 1.83 4.28 -25.92
N THR A 62 1.30 4.23 -27.15
CA THR A 62 -0.14 4.43 -27.41
C THR A 62 -1.03 3.38 -26.74
N LEU A 63 -0.57 2.13 -26.63
CA LEU A 63 -1.30 1.09 -25.91
C LEU A 63 -1.23 1.30 -24.40
N ILE A 64 -0.05 1.70 -23.89
CA ILE A 64 0.15 2.01 -22.47
C ILE A 64 -0.80 3.12 -22.04
N GLU A 65 -0.75 4.26 -22.72
CA GLU A 65 -1.61 5.42 -22.43
C GLU A 65 -3.09 5.07 -22.55
N LYS A 66 -3.49 4.36 -23.62
CA LYS A 66 -4.90 3.94 -23.79
C LYS A 66 -5.37 3.05 -22.65
N THR A 67 -4.54 2.09 -22.23
CA THR A 67 -4.87 1.14 -21.16
C THR A 67 -5.00 1.87 -19.83
N ILE A 68 -4.02 2.71 -19.48
CA ILE A 68 -4.02 3.51 -18.24
C ILE A 68 -5.24 4.44 -18.22
N ASN A 69 -5.49 5.20 -19.30
CA ASN A 69 -6.61 6.13 -19.37
C ASN A 69 -7.97 5.44 -19.29
N SER A 70 -8.11 4.21 -19.80
CA SER A 70 -9.36 3.45 -19.69
C SER A 70 -9.68 3.02 -18.25
N LEU A 71 -8.67 2.92 -17.38
CA LEU A 71 -8.78 2.52 -15.99
C LEU A 71 -8.83 3.72 -15.03
N LEU A 72 -8.29 4.86 -15.46
CA LEU A 72 -8.39 6.14 -14.78
C LEU A 72 -9.67 6.89 -15.18
N ILE A 73 -10.83 6.40 -14.72
CA ILE A 73 -12.15 7.00 -14.99
C ILE A 73 -12.24 8.48 -14.56
N ASP A 74 -11.46 8.90 -13.55
CA ASP A 74 -11.61 10.21 -12.88
C ASP A 74 -10.38 11.15 -12.96
N ARG A 75 -9.26 10.74 -13.58
CA ARG A 75 -8.05 11.61 -13.68
C ARG A 75 -7.92 12.18 -15.09
N LYS A 76 -8.43 13.40 -15.29
CA LYS A 76 -8.04 14.25 -16.44
C LYS A 76 -6.64 14.79 -16.19
N GLY A 77 -5.67 14.35 -17.00
CA GLY A 77 -4.36 15.01 -17.08
C GLY A 77 -3.22 14.12 -16.59
N ASN A 78 -2.15 14.20 -17.36
CA ASN A 78 -0.86 13.54 -17.20
C ASN A 78 -0.44 13.48 -15.71
N THR A 79 -0.63 12.31 -15.10
CA THR A 79 -0.23 12.07 -13.71
C THR A 79 1.10 11.35 -13.69
N ASP A 80 2.03 11.88 -12.92
CA ASP A 80 3.26 11.22 -12.49
C ASP A 80 2.88 10.03 -11.60
N LEU A 81 2.46 8.93 -12.23
CA LEU A 81 2.13 7.70 -11.55
C LEU A 81 3.43 7.05 -11.08
N PRO A 82 3.46 6.47 -9.87
CA PRO A 82 4.58 5.64 -9.46
C PRO A 82 4.84 4.60 -10.55
N SER A 83 6.08 4.58 -11.04
CA SER A 83 6.46 3.73 -12.16
C SER A 83 7.89 3.26 -12.05
N GLU A 84 8.17 2.13 -12.69
CA GLU A 84 9.48 1.51 -12.76
C GLU A 84 9.71 0.95 -14.16
N GLU A 85 10.95 1.04 -14.65
CA GLU A 85 11.32 0.57 -15.98
C GLU A 85 12.55 -0.33 -15.91
N TYR A 86 12.49 -1.45 -16.63
CA TYR A 86 13.57 -2.42 -16.74
C TYR A 86 13.79 -2.81 -18.20
N THR A 87 15.05 -2.97 -18.59
CA THR A 87 15.45 -3.50 -19.89
C THR A 87 15.59 -5.02 -19.79
N ILE A 88 14.94 -5.76 -20.68
CA ILE A 88 15.09 -7.21 -20.77
C ILE A 88 16.05 -7.54 -21.91
N THR A 89 17.11 -8.28 -21.59
CA THR A 89 18.14 -8.72 -22.55
C THR A 89 18.23 -10.25 -22.57
N PHE A 90 18.63 -10.80 -23.72
CA PHE A 90 18.70 -12.24 -23.93
C PHE A 90 20.15 -12.75 -23.80
N LYS A 91 20.40 -13.60 -22.80
CA LYS A 91 21.71 -14.21 -22.51
C LYS A 91 21.54 -15.64 -22.00
N ASP A 92 22.61 -16.43 -22.05
CA ASP A 92 22.58 -17.83 -21.56
C ASP A 92 22.45 -17.96 -20.03
N ILE A 93 22.66 -16.86 -19.30
CA ILE A 93 22.54 -16.79 -17.85
C ILE A 93 21.27 -16.02 -17.45
N ILE A 94 20.66 -16.43 -16.34
CA ILE A 94 19.57 -15.70 -15.70
C ILE A 94 20.19 -14.77 -14.67
N ASP A 95 20.00 -13.47 -14.84
CA ASP A 95 20.51 -12.45 -13.91
C ASP A 95 19.59 -11.23 -13.85
N VAL A 96 19.61 -10.52 -12.73
CA VAL A 96 18.90 -9.25 -12.59
C VAL A 96 19.90 -8.30 -11.95
N ASP A 97 20.10 -7.13 -12.55
CA ASP A 97 21.10 -6.16 -12.09
C ASP A 97 20.76 -4.77 -12.62
N PHE A 98 20.83 -3.74 -11.77
CA PHE A 98 20.70 -2.30 -12.09
C PHE A 98 19.81 -1.96 -13.31
N GLY A 99 18.50 -2.23 -13.22
CA GLY A 99 17.54 -1.88 -14.27
C GLY A 99 17.55 -2.82 -15.49
N THR A 100 18.27 -3.95 -15.42
CA THR A 100 18.36 -4.95 -16.49
C THR A 100 17.96 -6.33 -15.98
N ILE A 101 17.15 -7.03 -16.77
CA ILE A 101 16.74 -8.42 -16.56
C ILE A 101 17.33 -9.26 -17.69
N GLN A 102 18.21 -10.20 -17.35
CA GLN A 102 18.86 -11.12 -18.28
C GLN A 102 18.17 -12.48 -18.20
N ILE A 103 17.67 -12.97 -19.33
CA ILE A 103 16.96 -14.24 -19.44
C ILE A 103 17.37 -15.00 -20.71
N LYS A 104 17.18 -16.32 -20.74
CA LYS A 104 17.48 -17.14 -21.94
C LYS A 104 16.47 -16.89 -23.05
N GLU A 105 15.19 -16.86 -22.70
CA GLU A 105 14.07 -16.65 -23.61
C GLU A 105 12.89 -16.02 -22.87
N LEU A 106 12.01 -15.34 -23.61
CA LEU A 106 10.79 -14.73 -23.08
C LEU A 106 9.57 -15.55 -23.51
N ASN A 107 9.28 -16.60 -22.76
CA ASN A 107 8.02 -17.35 -22.87
C ASN A 107 6.94 -16.77 -21.93
N ASP A 108 5.72 -17.29 -22.02
CA ASP A 108 4.55 -16.77 -21.29
C ASP A 108 4.74 -16.83 -19.76
N ASP A 109 5.46 -17.84 -19.25
CA ASP A 109 5.70 -18.04 -17.82
C ASP A 109 6.81 -17.10 -17.30
N VAL A 110 7.90 -16.94 -18.06
CA VAL A 110 8.96 -15.96 -17.75
C VAL A 110 8.38 -14.54 -17.77
N ALA A 111 7.57 -14.21 -18.78
CA ALA A 111 6.88 -12.92 -18.86
C ALA A 111 5.98 -12.69 -17.64
N HIS A 112 5.16 -13.67 -17.27
CA HIS A 112 4.30 -13.56 -16.10
C HIS A 112 5.10 -13.32 -14.82
N LEU A 113 6.20 -14.03 -14.62
CA LEU A 113 7.03 -13.91 -13.41
C LEU A 113 7.71 -12.55 -13.30
N ILE A 114 8.25 -12.03 -14.41
CA ILE A 114 8.81 -10.67 -14.47
C ILE A 114 7.72 -9.64 -14.13
N MET A 115 6.57 -9.75 -14.77
CA MET A 115 5.47 -8.80 -14.59
C MET A 115 4.88 -8.85 -13.18
N PHE A 116 4.82 -10.04 -12.58
CA PHE A 116 4.37 -10.22 -11.20
C PHE A 116 5.30 -9.51 -10.21
N ASN A 117 6.61 -9.69 -10.32
CA ASN A 117 7.59 -9.05 -9.44
C ASN A 117 7.65 -7.52 -9.64
N LEU A 118 7.61 -7.05 -10.88
CA LEU A 118 7.54 -5.61 -11.16
C LEU A 118 6.23 -4.98 -10.65
N ALA A 119 5.10 -5.69 -10.75
CA ALA A 119 3.82 -5.23 -10.21
C ALA A 119 3.87 -5.08 -8.69
N GLN A 120 4.55 -5.99 -7.99
CA GLN A 120 4.80 -5.90 -6.54
C GLN A 120 5.73 -4.73 -6.20
N SER A 121 6.79 -4.54 -6.98
CA SER A 121 7.75 -3.46 -6.76
C SER A 121 7.07 -2.08 -6.77
N VAL A 122 6.27 -1.81 -7.80
CA VAL A 122 5.67 -0.49 -7.99
C VAL A 122 4.57 -0.17 -6.96
N VAL A 123 3.84 -1.18 -6.46
CA VAL A 123 2.87 -0.96 -5.37
C VAL A 123 3.57 -0.74 -4.03
N LEU A 124 4.66 -1.47 -3.74
CA LEU A 124 5.44 -1.28 -2.53
C LEU A 124 6.06 0.12 -2.48
N MET A 125 6.48 0.67 -3.63
CA MET A 125 6.92 2.06 -3.72
C MET A 125 5.84 3.04 -3.22
N GLY A 126 4.58 2.85 -3.64
CA GLY A 126 3.44 3.65 -3.15
C GLY A 126 3.23 3.50 -1.64
N TYR A 127 3.22 2.28 -1.13
CA TYR A 127 3.01 2.02 0.30
C TYR A 127 4.13 2.51 1.20
N VAL A 128 5.39 2.48 0.74
CA VAL A 128 6.51 3.11 1.47
C VAL A 128 6.23 4.60 1.66
N ASN A 129 5.79 5.30 0.61
CA ASN A 129 5.49 6.73 0.67
C ASN A 129 4.29 7.03 1.60
N GLU A 130 3.18 6.30 1.45
CA GLU A 130 2.00 6.46 2.29
C GLU A 130 2.29 6.18 3.77
N THR A 131 3.04 5.11 4.04
CA THR A 131 3.41 4.72 5.41
C THR A 131 4.35 5.75 6.04
N SER A 132 5.30 6.31 5.26
CA SER A 132 6.20 7.37 5.71
C SER A 132 5.43 8.65 6.10
N ASP A 133 4.44 9.06 5.29
CA ASP A 133 3.57 10.21 5.60
C ASP A 133 2.75 9.97 6.89
N LEU A 134 2.16 8.78 7.03
CA LEU A 134 1.46 8.41 8.26
C LEU A 134 2.37 8.42 9.49
N HIS A 135 3.57 7.86 9.36
CA HIS A 135 4.55 7.84 10.43
C HIS A 135 4.95 9.26 10.84
N HIS A 136 5.23 10.12 9.86
CA HIS A 136 5.56 11.52 10.11
C HIS A 136 4.43 12.26 10.85
N LYS A 137 3.18 12.13 10.39
CA LYS A 137 2.01 12.73 11.05
C LYS A 137 1.84 12.24 12.48
N THR A 138 2.08 10.96 12.72
CA THR A 138 2.00 10.34 14.05
C THR A 138 3.09 10.89 14.97
N LEU A 139 4.34 10.99 14.48
CA LEU A 139 5.48 11.55 15.21
C LEU A 139 5.27 13.00 15.64
N ILE A 140 4.59 13.82 14.82
CA ILE A 140 4.25 15.21 15.19
C ILE A 140 3.46 15.23 16.50
N TYR A 141 2.44 14.37 16.64
CA TYR A 141 1.62 14.32 17.85
C TYR A 141 2.34 13.69 19.03
N SER A 142 3.17 12.67 18.81
CA SER A 142 4.00 12.08 19.88
C SER A 142 5.01 13.09 20.44
N LYS A 143 5.69 13.85 19.58
CA LYS A 143 6.57 14.95 20.00
C LYS A 143 5.81 16.03 20.76
N GLN A 144 4.60 16.34 20.30
CA GLN A 144 3.76 17.31 20.99
C GLN A 144 3.39 16.84 22.41
N LEU A 145 2.99 15.58 22.58
CA LEU A 145 2.71 15.01 23.89
C LEU A 145 3.93 15.13 24.81
N ALA A 146 5.12 14.78 24.32
CA ALA A 146 6.35 14.88 25.09
C ALA A 146 6.64 16.32 25.57
N GLN A 147 6.36 17.33 24.73
CA GLN A 147 6.64 18.73 25.05
C GLN A 147 5.57 19.39 25.93
N THR A 148 4.30 19.03 25.77
CA THR A 148 3.17 19.79 26.35
C THR A 148 2.25 18.97 27.24
N GLY A 149 2.41 17.65 27.30
CA GLY A 149 1.54 16.73 28.04
C GLY A 149 0.13 16.59 27.48
N ARG A 150 -0.19 17.23 26.34
CA ARG A 150 -1.54 17.24 25.76
C ARG A 150 -1.52 17.41 24.25
N PHE A 151 -2.55 16.92 23.58
CA PHE A 151 -2.79 17.24 22.17
C PHE A 151 -3.33 18.68 22.02
N LYS A 152 -2.92 19.38 20.95
CA LYS A 152 -3.35 20.75 20.62
C LYS A 152 -4.72 20.69 19.95
N LEU A 153 -4.98 19.58 19.26
CA LEU A 153 -6.24 19.31 18.61
C LEU A 153 -7.35 19.06 19.64
N PRO A 154 -8.59 19.49 19.33
CA PRO A 154 -9.77 19.02 20.04
C PRO A 154 -9.87 17.50 20.01
N LYS A 155 -10.43 16.90 21.09
CA LYS A 155 -10.61 15.43 21.22
C LYS A 155 -11.25 14.81 19.97
N THR A 156 -12.30 15.43 19.44
CA THR A 156 -13.01 14.94 18.24
C THR A 156 -12.14 14.95 16.98
N GLN A 157 -11.24 15.93 16.84
CA GLN A 157 -10.30 15.98 15.70
C GLN A 157 -9.21 14.91 15.85
N MET A 158 -8.72 14.67 17.08
CA MET A 158 -7.78 13.58 17.33
C MET A 158 -8.41 12.21 17.06
N GLN A 159 -9.66 11.99 17.48
CA GLN A 159 -10.39 10.75 17.17
C GLN A 159 -10.58 10.56 15.65
N LYS A 160 -10.88 11.64 14.90
CA LYS A 160 -10.92 11.59 13.43
C LYS A 160 -9.56 11.26 12.82
N PHE A 161 -8.47 11.79 13.38
CA PHE A 161 -7.12 11.45 12.94
C PHE A 161 -6.84 9.96 13.17
N ILE A 162 -7.06 9.45 14.38
CA ILE A 162 -6.90 8.03 14.72
C ILE A 162 -7.68 7.15 13.75
N GLY A 163 -8.99 7.41 13.57
CA GLY A 163 -9.83 6.61 12.67
C GLY A 163 -9.38 6.66 11.21
N LYS A 164 -8.98 7.84 10.69
CA LYS A 164 -8.44 7.96 9.32
C LYS A 164 -7.14 7.19 9.15
N THR A 165 -6.22 7.30 10.11
CA THR A 165 -4.94 6.58 10.08
C THR A 165 -5.14 5.08 10.20
N MET A 166 -6.08 4.61 11.04
CA MET A 166 -6.44 3.19 11.12
C MET A 166 -7.01 2.66 9.80
N ASN A 167 -7.91 3.40 9.17
CA ASN A 167 -8.45 2.99 7.86
C ASN A 167 -7.35 2.91 6.80
N LEU A 168 -6.44 3.88 6.75
CA LEU A 168 -5.34 3.85 5.80
C LEU A 168 -4.37 2.70 6.07
N LYS A 169 -4.03 2.44 7.34
CA LYS A 169 -3.24 1.29 7.77
C LYS A 169 -3.88 -0.03 7.32
N ASN A 170 -5.18 -0.20 7.54
CA ASN A 170 -5.91 -1.41 7.15
C ASN A 170 -5.92 -1.58 5.63
N ASN A 171 -6.13 -0.50 4.86
CA ASN A 171 -6.06 -0.55 3.41
C ASN A 171 -4.67 -1.01 2.92
N ILE A 172 -3.58 -0.52 3.52
CA ILE A 172 -2.22 -0.96 3.16
C ILE A 172 -2.04 -2.43 3.53
N ALA A 173 -2.41 -2.82 4.75
CA ALA A 173 -2.25 -4.18 5.26
C ALA A 173 -3.03 -5.22 4.43
N GLU A 174 -4.27 -4.95 4.05
CA GLU A 174 -5.10 -5.86 3.22
C GLU A 174 -4.44 -6.18 1.87
N ASN A 175 -3.71 -5.23 1.29
CA ASN A 175 -3.04 -5.44 0.02
C ASN A 175 -1.65 -6.08 0.20
N LEU A 176 -1.06 -5.99 1.39
CA LEU A 176 0.27 -6.50 1.74
C LEU A 176 0.34 -8.03 1.91
N PHE A 177 -0.80 -8.72 2.10
CA PHE A 177 -0.82 -10.19 2.24
C PHE A 177 -0.65 -10.99 0.93
N ILE A 178 -0.40 -10.33 -0.21
CA ILE A 178 -0.46 -10.94 -1.56
C ILE A 178 0.95 -11.22 -2.16
N PHE A 179 2.03 -11.02 -1.39
CA PHE A 179 3.41 -10.99 -1.88
C PHE A 179 4.16 -12.34 -1.82
N GLU A 180 3.43 -13.46 -1.85
CA GLU A 180 4.04 -14.80 -1.94
C GLU A 180 4.53 -15.08 -3.37
N SER A 181 5.57 -15.92 -3.52
CA SER A 181 5.99 -16.40 -4.85
C SER A 181 4.79 -17.04 -5.55
N PRO A 182 4.57 -16.77 -6.85
CA PRO A 182 3.50 -17.45 -7.56
C PRO A 182 3.87 -18.94 -7.66
N ASP A 183 2.89 -19.85 -7.59
CA ASP A 183 3.12 -21.29 -7.78
C ASP A 183 3.95 -21.60 -9.03
N LEU A 184 3.79 -20.74 -10.05
CA LEU A 184 4.57 -20.70 -11.28
C LEU A 184 6.09 -20.76 -11.08
N ALA A 185 6.64 -20.11 -10.05
CA ALA A 185 8.08 -20.09 -9.80
C ALA A 185 8.63 -21.51 -9.54
N TRP A 186 7.80 -22.40 -9.00
CA TRP A 186 8.18 -23.78 -8.67
C TRP A 186 8.15 -24.73 -9.87
N ASN A 187 7.67 -24.28 -11.03
CA ASN A 187 7.57 -25.13 -12.23
C ASN A 187 8.93 -25.51 -12.81
N SER A 188 9.98 -24.71 -12.58
CA SER A 188 11.34 -25.04 -13.03
C SER A 188 12.40 -24.33 -12.19
N LYS A 189 13.62 -24.89 -12.20
CA LYS A 189 14.77 -24.27 -11.52
C LYS A 189 15.12 -22.89 -12.09
N ASP A 190 14.95 -22.72 -13.40
CA ASP A 190 15.21 -21.46 -14.09
C ASP A 190 14.20 -20.38 -13.64
N LEU A 191 12.91 -20.74 -13.50
CA LEU A 191 11.88 -19.82 -13.01
C LEU A 191 12.11 -19.45 -11.54
N LEU A 192 12.43 -20.42 -10.68
CA LEU A 192 12.74 -20.15 -9.27
C LEU A 192 13.94 -19.20 -9.13
N THR A 193 15.00 -19.45 -9.91
CA THR A 193 16.19 -18.59 -9.92
C THR A 193 15.85 -17.16 -10.37
N LEU A 194 14.98 -17.02 -11.37
CA LEU A 194 14.53 -15.72 -11.83
C LEU A 194 13.69 -14.99 -10.76
N ASP A 195 12.76 -15.68 -10.09
CA ASP A 195 11.95 -15.11 -9.01
C ASP A 195 12.82 -14.59 -7.86
N ASP A 196 13.75 -15.44 -7.39
CA ASP A 196 14.67 -15.09 -6.29
C ASP A 196 15.52 -13.85 -6.63
N LYS A 197 16.07 -13.81 -7.86
CA LYS A 197 16.88 -12.66 -8.31
C LYS A 197 16.05 -11.39 -8.45
N LEU A 198 14.84 -11.48 -9.02
CA LEU A 198 13.93 -10.34 -9.12
C LEU A 198 13.56 -9.83 -7.72
N LYS A 199 13.16 -10.71 -6.80
CA LYS A 199 12.79 -10.33 -5.43
C LYS A 199 13.92 -9.67 -4.67
N LYS A 200 15.15 -10.17 -4.86
CA LYS A 200 16.35 -9.62 -4.23
C LYS A 200 16.70 -8.24 -4.77
N GLU A 201 16.79 -8.09 -6.10
CA GLU A 201 17.13 -6.80 -6.72
C GLU A 201 16.07 -5.74 -6.50
N LEU A 202 14.81 -6.14 -6.50
CA LEU A 202 13.69 -5.27 -6.17
C LEU A 202 13.55 -5.09 -4.64
N ASP A 203 14.35 -5.72 -3.78
CA ASP A 203 14.21 -5.60 -2.32
C ASP A 203 12.76 -5.84 -1.82
N ILE A 204 11.99 -6.74 -2.46
CA ILE A 204 10.55 -6.93 -2.20
C ILE A 204 10.30 -7.23 -0.72
N GLU A 205 11.04 -8.20 -0.18
CA GLU A 205 10.90 -8.65 1.21
C GLU A 205 11.30 -7.55 2.21
N LYS A 206 12.40 -6.84 1.96
CA LYS A 206 12.85 -5.75 2.83
C LYS A 206 11.85 -4.60 2.86
N ARG A 207 11.31 -4.21 1.69
CA ARG A 207 10.30 -3.14 1.59
C ARG A 207 9.01 -3.53 2.30
N HIS A 208 8.56 -4.78 2.13
CA HIS A 208 7.43 -5.34 2.85
C HIS A 208 7.63 -5.28 4.38
N GLN A 209 8.72 -5.84 4.89
CA GLN A 209 9.04 -5.84 6.33
C GLN A 209 9.16 -4.41 6.89
N GLY A 210 9.75 -3.48 6.13
CA GLY A 210 9.84 -2.08 6.50
C GLY A 210 8.47 -1.43 6.68
N ILE A 211 7.55 -1.67 5.73
CA ILE A 211 6.17 -1.19 5.82
C ILE A 211 5.47 -1.78 7.05
N GLU A 212 5.52 -3.10 7.26
CA GLU A 212 4.89 -3.75 8.42
C GLU A 212 5.38 -3.17 9.75
N ASN A 213 6.69 -3.00 9.89
CA ASN A 213 7.30 -2.43 11.09
C ASN A 213 6.81 -0.99 11.32
N SER A 214 6.79 -0.14 10.29
CA SER A 214 6.27 1.22 10.44
C SER A 214 4.77 1.24 10.77
N LEU A 215 3.96 0.38 10.15
CA LEU A 215 2.53 0.28 10.46
C LEU A 215 2.27 -0.20 11.90
N ASN A 216 3.14 -1.06 12.44
CA ASN A 216 3.10 -1.48 13.84
C ASN A 216 3.44 -0.33 14.79
N VAL A 217 4.52 0.41 14.53
CA VAL A 217 4.87 1.61 15.31
C VAL A 217 3.76 2.65 15.27
N ILE A 218 3.14 2.88 14.10
CA ILE A 218 1.99 3.77 13.98
C ILE A 218 0.84 3.28 14.86
N LYS A 219 0.49 1.99 14.79
CA LYS A 219 -0.57 1.39 15.61
C LYS A 219 -0.33 1.61 17.10
N GLU A 220 0.87 1.30 17.59
CA GLU A 220 1.22 1.48 19.01
C GLU A 220 1.04 2.94 19.48
N ASN A 221 1.42 3.90 18.64
CA ASN A 221 1.18 5.32 18.94
C ASN A 221 -0.33 5.66 18.94
N LEU A 222 -1.11 5.12 18.00
CA LEU A 222 -2.56 5.36 17.97
C LEU A 222 -3.27 4.76 19.19
N ASP A 223 -2.85 3.56 19.62
CA ASP A 223 -3.37 2.90 20.82
C ASP A 223 -3.09 3.77 22.05
N LEU A 224 -1.85 4.25 22.22
CA LEU A 224 -1.49 5.22 23.26
C LEU A 224 -2.34 6.49 23.20
N PHE A 225 -2.55 7.04 22.00
CA PHE A 225 -3.35 8.26 21.84
C PHE A 225 -4.81 8.03 22.25
N SER A 226 -5.37 6.86 21.91
CA SER A 226 -6.72 6.45 22.30
C SER A 226 -6.85 6.38 23.82
N ASP A 227 -5.90 5.72 24.50
CA ASP A 227 -5.91 5.57 25.95
C ASP A 227 -5.87 6.92 26.68
N ILE A 228 -4.99 7.83 26.25
CA ILE A 228 -4.89 9.19 26.80
C ILE A 228 -6.22 9.96 26.67
N LEU A 229 -6.97 9.75 25.58
CA LEU A 229 -8.26 10.43 25.36
C LEU A 229 -9.41 9.85 26.19
N GLN A 230 -9.31 8.58 26.62
CA GLN A 230 -10.34 7.89 27.42
C GLN A 230 -10.24 8.25 28.91
N HIS A 231 -9.03 8.46 29.46
CA HIS A 231 -8.80 8.68 30.89
C HIS A 231 -9.29 10.01 31.49
N LYS A 232 -10.09 10.83 30.78
CA LYS A 232 -10.42 12.21 31.21
C LYS A 232 -11.73 12.38 32.00
N TYR A 233 -12.25 11.34 32.66
CA TYR A 233 -13.52 11.45 33.41
C TYR A 233 -13.49 11.06 34.90
N SER A 234 -12.31 10.82 35.50
CA SER A 234 -12.25 10.54 36.95
C SER A 234 -12.71 11.74 37.80
N SER A 235 -12.38 12.97 37.38
CA SER A 235 -12.60 14.15 38.22
C SER A 235 -14.01 14.71 38.20
N MET A 236 -14.87 14.32 37.23
CA MET A 236 -16.21 14.89 37.18
C MET A 236 -17.11 14.31 38.28
N LEU A 237 -16.98 13.00 38.55
CA LEU A 237 -17.69 12.36 39.65
C LEU A 237 -17.19 12.88 41.01
N GLU A 238 -15.87 13.11 41.14
CA GLU A 238 -15.28 13.74 42.33
C GLU A 238 -15.89 15.12 42.59
N TRP A 239 -16.01 15.98 41.57
CA TRP A 239 -16.62 17.31 41.73
C TRP A 239 -18.09 17.22 42.12
N ILE A 240 -18.86 16.27 41.57
CA ILE A 240 -20.26 16.05 41.95
C ILE A 240 -20.35 15.67 43.44
N ILE A 241 -19.51 14.74 43.91
CA ILE A 241 -19.48 14.32 45.32
C ILE A 241 -19.12 15.49 46.24
N ILE A 242 -18.10 16.28 45.89
CA ILE A 242 -17.68 17.45 46.68
C ILE A 242 -18.82 18.47 46.80
N ILE A 243 -19.54 18.74 45.70
CA ILE A 243 -20.67 19.68 45.70
C ILE A 243 -21.83 19.16 46.55
N LEU A 244 -22.14 17.86 46.48
CA LEU A 244 -23.20 17.24 47.28
C LEU A 244 -22.90 17.34 48.79
N ILE A 245 -21.66 17.06 49.20
CA ILE A 245 -21.23 17.21 50.60
C ILE A 245 -21.30 18.68 51.04
N LEU A 246 -20.86 19.61 50.19
CA LEU A 246 -20.95 21.05 50.47
C LEU A 246 -22.39 21.50 50.70
N PHE A 247 -23.32 21.01 49.87
CA PHE A 247 -24.75 21.32 50.01
C PHE A 247 -25.31 20.83 51.35
N GLU A 248 -24.98 19.60 51.74
CA GLU A 248 -25.40 19.00 53.00
C GLU A 248 -24.85 19.76 54.22
N VAL A 249 -23.57 20.14 54.19
CA VAL A 249 -22.95 20.96 55.26
C VAL A 249 -23.63 22.32 55.39
N VAL A 250 -23.91 22.99 54.25
CA VAL A 250 -24.61 24.28 54.26
C VAL A 250 -26.01 24.14 54.83
N GLN A 251 -26.76 23.10 54.46
CA GLN A 251 -28.09 22.84 55.01
C GLN A 251 -28.05 22.67 56.53
N VAL A 252 -27.13 21.85 57.05
CA VAL A 252 -26.97 21.63 58.50
C VAL A 252 -26.60 22.91 59.25
N ILE A 253 -25.77 23.78 58.66
CA ILE A 253 -25.41 25.06 59.27
C ILE A 253 -26.63 25.99 59.34
N ILE A 254 -27.41 26.09 58.26
CA ILE A 254 -28.62 26.92 58.21
C ILE A 254 -29.65 26.43 59.24
N GLU A 255 -29.90 25.11 59.30
CA GLU A 255 -30.80 24.50 60.29
C GLU A 255 -30.36 24.75 61.75
N LYS A 256 -29.07 24.93 62.00
CA LYS A 256 -28.55 25.24 63.34
C LYS A 256 -28.53 26.73 63.69
N LEU A 257 -28.58 27.62 62.70
CA LEU A 257 -28.45 29.07 62.90
C LEU A 257 -29.80 29.80 62.97
N ILE A 258 -30.86 29.19 62.43
CA ILE A 258 -32.26 29.66 62.47
C ILE A 258 -32.98 28.98 63.64
#